data_AF-A0A077ZL49-F1
#
_entry.id   AF-A0A077ZL49-F1
#
_cell.length_a   1.000
_cell.length_b   1.000
_cell.length_c   1.000
_cell.angle_alpha   90.00
_cell.angle_beta   90.00
_cell.angle_gamma   90.00
#
_symmetry.space_group_name_H-M   'P 1'
#
loop_
_entity.id
_entity.type
_entity.pdbx_description
1 polymer ?
#
loop_
_entity_poly.entity_id
_entity_poly.type
_entity_poly.pdbx_seq_one_letter_code
_entity_poly.pdbx_strand_id
1 'polypeptide(L)'
;MPRLRVMLNEKESAPQLCHHCEDAPCAVVCPVNAITRVDGAVQLNESLCVSCKLCGIACPFGAIEFSGSRPLDIPANANTPKAPPAPPAPARVSTLLDWVPGIRAIAVKCDLCSFDEQGPACVRMCPTKALHLVDNTDIARVSKRKRELTFNTDFGDLTFGVAWFVAAAVLAFLFSFQKALSGWIAGIGGAVGSLYTAAAGFTVLTGAVGVSGALSLVSYDVQISPLNAIWLITLGLCGLFVSLYNIDWHRHAQVKCNGLQINMLMAAAVCAVIASNLGMFVVMAEVMALCAVFLTSNSKEGKLWFALGRLGTLLLVIACWLLWQRYGTLDLRLLDMRMQQLPL
;
A
#
# COMPACT_ATOMS: atom_id res chain seq x y z
N MET A 1 30.27 19.64 -6.80
CA MET A 1 30.14 18.22 -7.20
C MET A 1 28.77 17.70 -6.78
N PRO A 2 28.18 16.72 -7.48
CA PRO A 2 26.90 16.15 -7.09
C PRO A 2 27.04 15.39 -5.76
N ARG A 3 26.17 15.70 -4.79
CA ARG A 3 26.08 15.02 -3.48
C ARG A 3 25.04 13.91 -3.45
N LEU A 4 24.47 13.61 -4.63
CA LEU A 4 23.48 12.58 -4.89
C LEU A 4 24.00 11.74 -6.05
N ARG A 5 24.11 10.43 -5.85
CA ARG A 5 24.51 9.47 -6.89
C ARG A 5 23.37 8.53 -7.17
N VAL A 6 23.20 8.14 -8.43
CA VAL A 6 22.24 7.10 -8.82
C VAL A 6 23.04 5.86 -9.18
N MET A 7 22.76 4.77 -8.49
CA MET A 7 23.25 3.45 -8.86
C MET A 7 22.30 2.83 -9.87
N LEU A 8 22.87 2.28 -10.92
CA LEU A 8 22.16 1.71 -12.05
C LEU A 8 22.50 0.22 -12.12
N ASN A 9 21.47 -0.61 -12.15
CA ASN A 9 21.53 -2.01 -12.53
C ASN A 9 20.74 -2.22 -13.84
N GLU A 10 20.80 -3.40 -14.45
CA GLU A 10 20.12 -3.68 -15.74
C GLU A 10 18.61 -3.39 -15.72
N LYS A 11 17.95 -3.53 -14.56
CA LYS A 11 16.50 -3.37 -14.42
C LYS A 11 16.07 -2.16 -13.60
N GLU A 12 16.97 -1.65 -12.75
CA GLU A 12 16.58 -0.77 -11.65
C GLU A 12 17.60 0.35 -11.45
N SER A 13 17.10 1.48 -10.98
CA SER A 13 17.93 2.61 -10.57
C SER A 13 17.55 3.03 -9.16
N ALA A 14 18.55 3.19 -8.29
CA ALA A 14 18.33 3.58 -6.90
C ALA A 14 19.29 4.72 -6.53
N PRO A 15 18.80 5.82 -5.94
CA PRO A 15 19.67 6.86 -5.44
C PRO A 15 20.43 6.38 -4.20
N GLN A 16 21.74 6.59 -4.17
CA GLN A 16 22.53 6.57 -2.95
C GLN A 16 22.49 7.96 -2.32
N LEU A 17 21.85 8.05 -1.15
CA LEU A 17 21.64 9.28 -0.41
C LEU A 17 22.21 9.16 1.00
N CYS A 18 22.68 10.27 1.57
CA CYS A 18 22.97 10.33 3.00
C CYS A 18 21.67 10.37 3.80
N HIS A 19 21.53 9.48 4.78
CA HIS A 19 20.35 9.40 5.64
C HIS A 19 20.40 10.34 6.86
N HIS A 20 21.47 11.15 7.02
CA HIS A 20 21.66 12.03 8.19
C HIS A 20 21.38 11.34 9.55
N CYS A 21 21.83 10.08 9.67
CA CYS A 21 21.51 9.14 10.77
C CYS A 21 21.73 9.76 12.16
N GLU A 22 20.86 9.43 13.11
CA GLU A 22 20.89 9.91 14.51
C GLU A 22 22.24 9.66 15.19
N ASP A 23 22.74 8.43 15.07
CA ASP A 23 24.02 7.93 15.60
C ASP A 23 25.24 8.36 14.78
N ALA A 24 25.03 8.78 13.52
CA ALA A 24 26.03 9.30 12.59
C ALA A 24 27.42 8.61 12.69
N PRO A 25 27.55 7.32 12.34
CA PRO A 25 28.81 6.57 12.51
C PRO A 25 30.01 7.21 11.77
N CYS A 26 29.73 7.91 10.67
CA CYS A 26 30.73 8.69 9.93
C CYS A 26 31.31 9.88 10.73
N ALA A 27 30.54 10.48 11.64
CA ALA A 27 31.00 11.52 12.56
C ALA A 27 31.87 10.91 13.67
N VAL A 28 31.38 9.83 14.29
CA VAL A 28 32.05 9.13 15.39
C VAL A 28 33.45 8.64 14.99
N VAL A 29 33.60 8.12 13.77
CA VAL A 29 34.88 7.59 13.28
C VAL A 29 35.86 8.67 12.79
N CYS A 30 35.46 9.95 12.73
CA CYS A 30 36.28 11.00 12.14
C CYS A 30 37.34 11.48 13.16
N PRO A 31 38.65 11.19 12.97
CA PRO A 31 39.68 11.50 13.98
C PRO A 31 39.94 12.99 14.17
N VAL A 32 39.51 13.81 13.20
CA VAL A 32 39.72 15.27 13.18
C VAL A 32 38.41 16.03 13.38
N ASN A 33 37.31 15.34 13.72
CA ASN A 33 35.98 15.92 13.91
C ASN A 33 35.53 16.81 12.73
N ALA A 34 35.94 16.46 11.50
CA ALA A 34 35.50 17.16 10.29
C ALA A 34 34.02 16.91 9.99
N ILE A 35 33.41 15.87 10.54
CA ILE A 35 31.99 15.56 10.38
C ILE A 35 31.31 15.74 11.73
N THR A 36 30.29 16.59 11.78
CA THR A 36 29.54 16.91 13.01
C THR A 36 28.04 16.91 12.75
N ARG A 37 27.23 16.68 13.80
CA ARG A 37 25.77 16.80 13.72
C ARG A 37 25.38 18.20 14.20
N VAL A 38 24.74 18.97 13.34
CA VAL A 38 24.27 20.34 13.61
C VAL A 38 22.85 20.47 13.06
N ASP A 39 21.91 20.96 13.89
CA ASP A 39 20.50 21.18 13.50
C ASP A 39 19.81 19.94 12.88
N GLY A 40 20.04 18.76 13.46
CA GLY A 40 19.49 17.49 12.96
C GLY A 40 20.16 16.95 11.70
N ALA A 41 21.10 17.69 11.08
CA ALA A 41 21.82 17.28 9.90
C ALA A 41 23.28 16.92 10.22
N VAL A 42 23.77 15.82 9.65
CA VAL A 42 25.20 15.53 9.63
C VAL A 42 25.88 16.40 8.57
N GLN A 43 26.77 17.31 8.98
CA GLN A 43 27.50 18.26 8.12
C GLN A 43 28.98 17.88 8.03
N LEU A 44 29.65 18.29 6.94
CA LEU A 44 31.08 18.04 6.71
C LEU A 44 31.81 19.38 6.55
N ASN A 45 32.82 19.62 7.37
CA ASN A 45 33.79 20.68 7.19
C ASN A 45 34.96 20.18 6.33
N GLU A 46 34.93 20.55 5.05
CA GLU A 46 35.94 20.16 4.05
C GLU A 46 37.37 20.66 4.38
N SER A 47 37.49 21.76 5.14
CA SER A 47 38.79 22.31 5.52
C SER A 47 39.55 21.41 6.50
N LEU A 48 38.83 20.78 7.44
CA LEU A 48 39.39 19.89 8.46
C LEU A 48 39.68 18.48 7.94
N CYS A 49 39.11 18.08 6.80
CA CYS A 49 39.21 16.71 6.31
C CYS A 49 40.65 16.31 5.94
N VAL A 50 41.15 15.20 6.51
CA VAL A 50 42.50 14.66 6.23
C VAL A 50 42.51 13.47 5.27
N SER A 51 41.39 13.18 4.59
CA SER A 51 41.29 12.08 3.62
C SER A 51 41.61 10.68 4.18
N CYS A 52 41.33 10.42 5.46
CA CYS A 52 41.60 9.11 6.08
C CYS A 52 40.66 7.98 5.62
N LYS A 53 39.58 8.33 4.92
CA LYS A 53 38.56 7.42 4.35
C LYS A 53 37.71 6.61 5.33
N LEU A 54 37.98 6.72 6.63
CA LEU A 54 37.22 6.03 7.68
C LEU A 54 35.72 6.32 7.64
N CYS A 55 35.32 7.57 7.36
CA CYS A 55 33.91 7.93 7.27
C CYS A 55 33.17 7.18 6.15
N GLY A 56 33.82 6.96 5.00
CA GLY A 56 33.27 6.20 3.88
C GLY A 56 33.10 4.72 4.22
N ILE A 57 34.08 4.14 4.93
CA ILE A 57 34.03 2.75 5.41
C ILE A 57 32.92 2.57 6.45
N ALA A 58 32.76 3.54 7.36
CA ALA A 58 31.77 3.47 8.44
C ALA A 58 30.34 3.79 7.99
N CYS A 59 30.13 4.29 6.77
CA CYS A 59 28.79 4.62 6.27
C CYS A 59 28.08 3.34 5.79
N PRO A 60 27.01 2.88 6.47
CA PRO A 60 26.31 1.65 6.08
C PRO A 60 25.57 1.78 4.73
N PHE A 61 25.39 3.01 4.25
CA PHE A 61 24.69 3.32 3.00
C PHE A 61 25.64 3.59 1.83
N GLY A 62 26.96 3.64 2.06
CA GLY A 62 27.94 3.99 1.01
C GLY A 62 27.77 5.41 0.44
N ALA A 63 27.17 6.33 1.20
CA ALA A 63 26.77 7.66 0.73
C ALA A 63 27.88 8.74 0.83
N ILE A 64 29.13 8.33 1.04
CA ILE A 64 30.29 9.24 1.17
C ILE A 64 31.29 8.87 0.08
N GLU A 65 31.59 9.84 -0.77
CA GLU A 65 32.60 9.71 -1.82
C GLU A 65 33.86 10.48 -1.44
N PHE A 66 34.97 10.16 -2.11
CA PHE A 66 36.22 10.90 -1.96
C PHE A 66 36.52 11.58 -3.28
N SER A 67 36.68 12.89 -3.22
CA SER A 67 37.01 13.69 -4.39
C SER A 67 37.83 14.88 -3.96
N GLY A 68 38.66 15.40 -4.85
CA GLY A 68 39.51 16.54 -4.55
C GLY A 68 39.53 17.55 -5.67
N SER A 69 39.83 18.78 -5.31
CA SER A 69 40.25 19.81 -6.24
C SER A 69 41.78 19.90 -6.26
N ARG A 70 42.29 20.40 -7.38
CA ARG A 70 43.69 20.78 -7.50
C ARG A 70 43.88 22.12 -6.77
N PRO A 71 44.83 22.26 -5.83
CA PRO A 71 45.16 23.56 -5.27
C PRO A 71 45.57 24.52 -6.38
N LEU A 72 45.06 25.76 -6.33
CA LEU A 72 45.56 26.85 -7.16
C LEU A 72 47.06 26.97 -6.86
N ASP A 73 47.90 27.08 -7.89
CA ASP A 73 49.38 27.16 -7.84
C ASP A 73 50.19 25.86 -7.83
N ILE A 74 49.58 24.66 -7.90
CA ILE A 74 50.35 23.42 -8.14
C ILE A 74 50.36 23.08 -9.64
N PRO A 75 51.52 22.92 -10.31
CA PRO A 75 51.60 22.61 -11.75
C PRO A 75 51.06 21.22 -12.08
N ALA A 76 50.21 21.10 -13.11
CA ALA A 76 49.50 19.88 -13.55
C ALA A 76 50.35 18.60 -13.43
N ASN A 77 51.62 18.74 -13.82
CA ASN A 77 52.67 17.75 -13.68
C ASN A 77 53.54 18.07 -12.45
N ALA A 78 53.51 17.20 -11.44
CA ALA A 78 54.38 17.31 -10.25
C ALA A 78 55.80 16.74 -10.50
N ASN A 79 56.08 16.21 -11.70
CA ASN A 79 57.39 15.66 -12.03
C ASN A 79 58.41 16.81 -12.12
N THR A 80 59.38 16.80 -11.22
CA THR A 80 60.53 17.70 -11.25
C THR A 80 61.81 16.87 -11.48
N PRO A 81 62.90 17.44 -12.02
CA PRO A 81 64.18 16.71 -12.09
C PRO A 81 64.72 16.26 -10.72
N LYS A 82 64.18 16.80 -9.62
CA LYS A 82 64.60 16.49 -8.24
C LYS A 82 63.87 15.29 -7.62
N ALA A 83 62.82 14.78 -8.26
CA ALA A 83 62.04 13.66 -7.76
C ALA A 83 61.73 12.67 -8.89
N PRO A 84 61.63 11.36 -8.61
CA PRO A 84 61.07 10.42 -9.56
C PRO A 84 59.69 10.88 -10.03
N PRO A 85 59.31 10.62 -11.29
CA PRO A 85 57.99 10.97 -11.77
C PRO A 85 56.92 10.29 -10.90
N ALA A 86 55.86 11.03 -10.57
CA ALA A 86 54.71 10.48 -9.86
C ALA A 86 54.12 9.34 -10.68
N PRO A 87 53.76 8.20 -10.06
CA PRO A 87 53.09 7.13 -10.78
C PRO A 87 51.78 7.64 -11.39
N PRO A 88 51.35 7.12 -12.55
CA PRO A 88 50.05 7.45 -13.12
C PRO A 88 48.95 7.10 -12.12
N ALA A 89 47.83 7.84 -12.17
CA ALA A 89 46.67 7.51 -11.36
C ALA A 89 46.23 6.07 -11.65
N PRO A 90 45.93 5.24 -10.63
CA PRO A 90 45.46 3.89 -10.86
C PRO A 90 44.14 3.89 -11.63
N ALA A 91 43.83 2.79 -12.31
CA ALA A 91 42.49 2.58 -12.83
C ALA A 91 41.47 2.73 -11.68
N ARG A 92 40.32 3.39 -11.94
CA ARG A 92 39.27 3.56 -10.93
C ARG A 92 38.65 2.21 -10.59
N VAL A 93 39.16 1.55 -9.54
CA VAL A 93 38.63 0.28 -9.04
C VAL A 93 37.53 0.53 -8.00
N SER A 94 37.67 1.58 -7.19
CA SER A 94 36.73 1.93 -6.12
C SER A 94 36.91 3.38 -5.68
N THR A 95 35.82 4.04 -5.29
CA THR A 95 35.84 5.40 -4.72
C THR A 95 36.72 5.52 -3.47
N LEU A 96 36.94 4.40 -2.76
CA LEU A 96 37.84 4.34 -1.60
C LEU A 96 39.32 4.23 -1.99
N LEU A 97 39.66 3.81 -3.20
CA LEU A 97 41.05 3.64 -3.65
C LEU A 97 41.47 4.74 -4.64
N ASP A 98 40.52 5.51 -5.16
CA ASP A 98 40.77 6.62 -6.06
C ASP A 98 41.69 7.67 -5.41
N TRP A 99 42.77 7.99 -6.12
CA TRP A 99 43.70 9.07 -5.81
C TRP A 99 44.35 9.57 -7.11
N VAL A 100 44.55 10.88 -7.19
CA VAL A 100 45.20 11.54 -8.33
C VAL A 100 46.38 12.35 -7.80
N PRO A 101 47.60 12.17 -8.36
CA PRO A 101 48.76 12.97 -7.99
C PRO A 101 48.48 14.49 -8.06
N GLY A 102 48.80 15.20 -6.98
CA GLY A 102 48.61 16.65 -6.90
C GLY A 102 47.18 17.13 -6.62
N ILE A 103 46.22 16.22 -6.41
CA ILE A 103 44.85 16.54 -6.01
C ILE A 103 44.66 16.16 -4.54
N ARG A 104 44.24 17.11 -3.69
CA ARG A 104 43.88 16.83 -2.30
C ARG A 104 42.48 16.25 -2.26
N ALA A 105 42.37 14.94 -2.15
CA ALA A 105 41.09 14.27 -1.96
C ALA A 105 40.51 14.62 -0.58
N ILE A 106 39.24 15.00 -0.53
CA ILE A 106 38.43 15.21 0.66
C ILE A 106 37.20 14.32 0.59
N ALA A 107 36.59 14.03 1.74
CA ALA A 107 35.27 13.41 1.75
C ALA A 107 34.25 14.36 1.10
N VAL A 108 33.26 13.83 0.41
CA VAL A 108 32.12 14.56 -0.14
C VAL A 108 30.87 13.74 0.17
N LYS A 109 29.92 14.37 0.86
CA LYS A 109 28.63 13.79 1.21
C LYS A 109 27.55 14.86 1.18
N CYS A 110 26.28 14.45 1.22
CA CYS A 110 25.20 15.37 1.49
C CYS A 110 25.36 16.00 2.89
N ASP A 111 25.32 17.32 2.93
CA ASP A 111 25.37 18.21 4.09
C ASP A 111 24.15 19.17 4.07
N LEU A 112 23.12 18.82 3.29
CA LEU A 112 21.96 19.66 2.95
C LEU A 112 22.32 21.01 2.30
N CYS A 113 23.51 21.15 1.72
CA CYS A 113 24.03 22.42 1.22
C CYS A 113 23.98 23.51 2.30
N SER A 114 24.46 23.22 3.52
CA SER A 114 24.39 24.13 4.67
C SER A 114 25.03 25.51 4.46
N PHE A 115 25.88 25.68 3.44
CA PHE A 115 26.48 26.96 3.03
C PHE A 115 25.61 27.79 2.06
N ASP A 116 24.52 27.22 1.54
CA ASP A 116 23.63 27.90 0.59
C ASP A 116 22.29 28.17 1.28
N GLU A 117 21.97 29.45 1.46
CA GLU A 117 20.71 29.90 2.06
C GLU A 117 19.48 29.45 1.26
N GLN A 118 19.63 29.15 -0.04
CA GLN A 118 18.56 28.63 -0.88
C GLN A 118 18.30 27.13 -0.67
N GLY A 119 19.06 26.48 0.22
CA GLY A 119 18.93 25.07 0.55
C GLY A 119 19.47 24.11 -0.53
N PRO A 120 19.12 22.81 -0.46
CA PRO A 120 19.75 21.77 -1.26
C PRO A 120 19.65 22.01 -2.76
N ALA A 121 20.81 22.09 -3.44
CA ALA A 121 20.87 22.30 -4.89
C ALA A 121 20.16 21.19 -5.68
N CYS A 122 20.17 19.95 -5.19
CA CYS A 122 19.46 18.83 -5.83
C CYS A 122 17.94 19.01 -5.84
N VAL A 123 17.37 19.61 -4.79
CA VAL A 123 15.93 19.91 -4.70
C VAL A 123 15.57 21.01 -5.70
N ARG A 124 16.36 22.09 -5.73
CA ARG A 124 16.11 23.23 -6.64
C ARG A 124 16.29 22.89 -8.12
N MET A 125 17.27 22.04 -8.45
CA MET A 125 17.61 21.70 -9.83
C MET A 125 16.74 20.57 -10.42
N CYS A 126 15.92 19.89 -9.60
CA CYS A 126 15.14 18.74 -10.06
C CYS A 126 14.05 19.16 -11.08
N PRO A 127 14.16 18.80 -12.37
CA PRO A 127 13.23 19.27 -13.39
C PRO A 127 11.82 18.69 -13.22
N THR A 128 11.71 17.49 -12.64
CA THR A 128 10.44 16.81 -12.37
C THR A 128 9.82 17.20 -11.03
N LYS A 129 10.49 18.05 -10.23
CA LYS A 129 10.12 18.39 -8.84
C LYS A 129 9.91 17.16 -7.94
N ALA A 130 10.58 16.04 -8.26
CA ALA A 130 10.47 14.81 -7.48
C ALA A 130 11.19 14.91 -6.13
N LEU A 131 12.28 15.69 -6.07
CA LEU A 131 13.06 15.89 -4.85
C LEU A 131 12.49 17.03 -4.02
N HIS A 132 12.23 16.76 -2.74
CA HIS A 132 11.80 17.74 -1.75
C HIS A 132 12.45 17.41 -0.40
N LEU A 133 12.77 18.44 0.38
CA LEU A 133 13.28 18.26 1.74
C LEU A 133 12.09 17.95 2.66
N VAL A 134 12.21 16.89 3.45
CA VAL A 134 11.17 16.42 4.37
C VAL A 134 11.76 16.43 5.77
N ASP A 135 11.11 17.15 6.68
CA ASP A 135 11.40 17.06 8.11
C ASP A 135 10.46 16.06 8.81
N ASN A 136 10.80 15.62 10.02
CA ASN A 136 9.96 14.75 10.84
C ASN A 136 8.53 15.30 11.02
N THR A 137 8.37 16.63 11.10
CA THR A 137 7.05 17.26 11.20
C THR A 137 6.22 17.16 9.91
N ASP A 138 6.87 17.11 8.75
CA ASP A 138 6.22 16.89 7.46
C ASP A 138 5.70 15.45 7.35
N ILE A 139 6.47 14.46 7.81
CA ILE A 139 6.05 13.05 7.84
C ILE A 139 4.80 12.88 8.71
N ALA A 140 4.76 13.53 9.87
CA ALA A 140 3.58 13.53 10.74
C ALA A 140 2.37 14.18 10.06
N ARG A 141 2.54 15.31 9.35
CA ARG A 141 1.46 15.96 8.60
C ARG A 141 0.97 15.12 7.43
N VAL A 142 1.86 14.53 6.64
CA VAL A 142 1.51 13.67 5.50
C VAL A 142 0.79 12.41 5.98
N SER A 143 1.28 11.77 7.06
CA SER A 143 0.63 10.59 7.63
C SER A 143 -0.74 10.92 8.23
N LYS A 144 -0.89 12.06 8.92
CA LYS A 144 -2.19 12.55 9.41
C LYS A 144 -3.15 12.83 8.25
N ARG A 145 -2.71 13.55 7.21
CA ARG A 145 -3.54 13.83 6.03
C ARG A 145 -3.94 12.55 5.28
N LYS A 146 -3.04 11.56 5.20
CA LYS A 146 -3.36 10.24 4.64
C LYS A 146 -4.43 9.52 5.46
N ARG A 147 -4.40 9.64 6.80
CA ARG A 147 -5.45 9.13 7.70
C ARG A 147 -6.78 9.89 7.54
N GLU A 148 -6.74 11.20 7.39
CA GLU A 148 -7.92 12.05 7.18
C GLU A 148 -8.58 11.77 5.82
N LEU A 149 -7.80 11.57 4.76
CA LEU A 149 -8.34 11.22 3.43
C LEU A 149 -9.02 9.84 3.41
N THR A 150 -8.51 8.86 4.17
CA THR A 150 -9.20 7.57 4.34
C THR A 150 -10.50 7.70 5.14
N PHE A 151 -10.62 8.69 6.02
CA PHE A 151 -11.84 8.93 6.80
C PHE A 151 -12.94 9.60 5.96
N ASN A 152 -12.58 10.53 5.08
CA ASN A 152 -13.53 11.31 4.27
C ASN A 152 -14.07 10.58 3.03
N THR A 153 -13.65 9.34 2.76
CA THR A 153 -14.30 8.61 1.67
C THR A 153 -15.57 7.99 2.22
N ASP A 154 -16.71 8.67 2.01
CA ASP A 154 -18.01 8.26 2.49
C ASP A 154 -18.40 6.90 1.91
N PHE A 155 -18.13 5.81 2.64
CA PHE A 155 -18.76 4.50 2.42
C PHE A 155 -20.24 4.51 2.85
N GLY A 156 -20.88 5.68 2.87
CA GLY A 156 -22.27 5.88 3.30
C GLY A 156 -23.20 4.96 2.53
N ASP A 157 -23.17 5.03 1.20
CA ASP A 157 -24.01 4.21 0.32
C ASP A 157 -23.87 2.72 0.61
N LEU A 158 -22.64 2.22 0.79
CA LEU A 158 -22.39 0.81 1.06
C LEU A 158 -22.87 0.39 2.46
N THR A 159 -22.67 1.27 3.46
CA THR A 159 -23.16 1.06 4.82
C THR A 159 -24.69 1.00 4.83
N PHE A 160 -25.35 1.92 4.13
CA PHE A 160 -26.80 1.92 3.97
C PHE A 160 -27.29 0.68 3.21
N GLY A 161 -26.62 0.28 2.13
CA GLY A 161 -26.95 -0.91 1.36
C GLY A 161 -26.95 -2.18 2.21
N VAL A 162 -25.85 -2.46 2.92
CA VAL A 162 -25.72 -3.62 3.81
C VAL A 162 -26.72 -3.54 4.97
N ALA A 163 -26.88 -2.38 5.59
CA ALA A 163 -27.85 -2.19 6.67
C ALA A 163 -29.27 -2.50 6.22
N TRP A 164 -29.63 -2.09 5.00
CA TRP A 164 -30.96 -2.30 4.46
C TRP A 164 -31.22 -3.77 4.13
N PHE A 165 -30.23 -4.49 3.60
CA PHE A 165 -30.33 -5.96 3.45
C PHE A 165 -30.53 -6.65 4.81
N VAL A 166 -29.73 -6.32 5.81
CA VAL A 166 -29.83 -6.94 7.14
C VAL A 166 -31.19 -6.64 7.79
N ALA A 167 -31.63 -5.38 7.75
CA ALA A 167 -32.93 -4.98 8.29
C ALA A 167 -34.09 -5.70 7.56
N ALA A 168 -34.03 -5.79 6.23
CA ALA A 168 -35.02 -6.52 5.44
C ALA A 168 -35.05 -8.01 5.77
N ALA A 169 -33.88 -8.63 5.96
CA ALA A 169 -33.75 -10.02 6.34
C ALA A 169 -34.41 -10.30 7.71
N VAL A 170 -34.10 -9.47 8.71
CA VAL A 170 -34.64 -9.59 10.07
C VAL A 170 -36.15 -9.34 10.08
N LEU A 171 -36.62 -8.26 9.45
CA LEU A 171 -38.06 -7.95 9.40
C LEU A 171 -38.84 -9.03 8.64
N ALA A 172 -38.34 -9.50 7.49
CA ALA A 172 -39.00 -10.57 6.75
C ALA A 172 -39.10 -11.88 7.56
N PHE A 173 -38.10 -12.17 8.40
CA PHE A 173 -38.12 -13.30 9.33
C PHE A 173 -39.16 -13.10 10.44
N LEU A 174 -39.21 -11.93 11.07
CA LEU A 174 -40.19 -11.63 12.13
C LEU A 174 -41.63 -11.70 11.62
N PHE A 175 -41.88 -11.25 10.39
CA PHE A 175 -43.19 -11.29 9.74
C PHE A 175 -43.45 -12.59 8.96
N SER A 176 -42.67 -13.66 9.17
CA SER A 176 -42.78 -14.90 8.39
C SER A 176 -44.16 -15.57 8.47
N PHE A 177 -44.94 -15.30 9.53
CA PHE A 177 -46.32 -15.76 9.69
C PHE A 177 -47.26 -15.20 8.62
N GLN A 178 -46.98 -14.00 8.11
CA GLN A 178 -47.73 -13.35 7.04
C GLN A 178 -46.91 -13.37 5.76
N LYS A 179 -46.98 -14.48 5.02
CA LYS A 179 -46.17 -14.74 3.82
C LYS A 179 -46.13 -13.59 2.81
N ALA A 180 -47.29 -13.01 2.48
CA ALA A 180 -47.36 -11.91 1.52
C ALA A 180 -46.63 -10.65 2.03
N LEU A 181 -46.82 -10.31 3.31
CA LEU A 181 -46.15 -9.17 3.95
C LEU A 181 -44.64 -9.41 4.06
N SER A 182 -44.23 -10.61 4.48
CA SER A 182 -42.82 -11.03 4.53
C SER A 182 -42.14 -10.88 3.16
N GLY A 183 -42.80 -11.33 2.09
CA GLY A 183 -42.30 -11.18 0.71
C GLY A 183 -42.17 -9.73 0.26
N TRP A 184 -43.16 -8.89 0.58
CA TRP A 184 -43.13 -7.46 0.29
C TRP A 184 -41.99 -6.74 1.02
N ILE A 185 -41.83 -6.97 2.32
CA ILE A 185 -40.74 -6.41 3.13
C ILE A 185 -39.39 -6.86 2.56
N ALA A 186 -39.25 -8.15 2.29
CA ALA A 186 -38.01 -8.72 1.75
C ALA A 186 -37.66 -8.15 0.38
N GLY A 187 -38.65 -7.96 -0.50
CA GLY A 187 -38.44 -7.46 -1.85
C GLY A 187 -38.18 -5.96 -1.92
N ILE A 188 -38.94 -5.13 -1.20
CA ILE A 188 -38.66 -3.68 -1.13
C ILE A 188 -37.31 -3.42 -0.45
N GLY A 189 -37.06 -4.13 0.64
CA GLY A 189 -35.79 -4.13 1.34
C GLY A 189 -34.63 -4.52 0.42
N GLY A 190 -34.71 -5.68 -0.22
CA GLY A 190 -33.68 -6.11 -1.17
C GLY A 190 -33.47 -5.14 -2.32
N ALA A 191 -34.54 -4.54 -2.87
CA ALA A 191 -34.45 -3.60 -3.98
C ALA A 191 -33.70 -2.31 -3.60
N VAL A 192 -34.04 -1.71 -2.47
CA VAL A 192 -33.37 -0.48 -1.99
C VAL A 192 -31.91 -0.77 -1.61
N GLY A 193 -31.63 -1.88 -0.93
CA GLY A 193 -30.25 -2.27 -0.59
C GLY A 193 -29.39 -2.50 -1.85
N SER A 194 -30.00 -3.06 -2.88
CA SER A 194 -29.37 -3.29 -4.19
C SER A 194 -29.06 -1.99 -4.94
N LEU A 195 -29.97 -1.01 -4.89
CA LEU A 195 -29.74 0.30 -5.49
C LEU A 195 -28.58 1.03 -4.81
N TYR A 196 -28.52 1.03 -3.48
CA TYR A 196 -27.39 1.59 -2.73
C TYR A 196 -26.06 0.87 -3.05
N THR A 197 -26.08 -0.46 -3.17
CA THR A 197 -24.91 -1.26 -3.54
C THR A 197 -24.41 -0.89 -4.94
N ALA A 198 -25.31 -0.76 -5.92
CA ALA A 198 -24.96 -0.36 -7.28
C ALA A 198 -24.45 1.08 -7.34
N ALA A 199 -25.07 2.00 -6.58
CA ALA A 199 -24.63 3.39 -6.45
C ALA A 199 -23.22 3.47 -5.87
N ALA A 200 -22.92 2.73 -4.79
CA ALA A 200 -21.58 2.65 -4.21
C ALA A 200 -20.54 2.13 -5.20
N GLY A 201 -20.89 1.12 -6.01
CA GLY A 201 -20.01 0.66 -7.08
C GLY A 201 -19.78 1.74 -8.14
N PHE A 202 -20.82 2.47 -8.55
CA PHE A 202 -20.73 3.54 -9.54
C PHE A 202 -19.89 4.74 -9.06
N THR A 203 -20.05 5.16 -7.80
CA THR A 203 -19.29 6.27 -7.22
C THR A 203 -17.80 5.94 -7.14
N VAL A 204 -17.43 4.71 -6.74
CA VAL A 204 -16.03 4.28 -6.73
C VAL A 204 -15.46 4.18 -8.16
N LEU A 205 -16.25 3.67 -9.12
CA LEU A 205 -15.79 3.54 -10.50
C LEU A 205 -15.54 4.90 -11.18
N THR A 206 -16.41 5.89 -10.93
CA THR A 206 -16.26 7.24 -11.46
C THR A 206 -15.15 8.04 -10.77
N GLY A 207 -14.87 7.76 -9.50
CA GLY A 207 -13.73 8.34 -8.77
C GLY A 207 -12.37 7.76 -9.19
N ALA A 208 -12.32 6.59 -9.83
CA ALA A 208 -11.13 5.87 -10.30
C ALA A 208 -10.02 5.63 -9.25
N VAL A 209 -10.33 5.80 -7.96
CA VAL A 209 -9.39 5.60 -6.85
C VAL A 209 -9.84 4.40 -6.04
N GLY A 210 -8.92 3.46 -5.81
CA GLY A 210 -9.14 2.37 -4.86
C GLY A 210 -9.21 2.91 -3.44
N VAL A 211 -10.28 2.62 -2.73
CA VAL A 211 -10.54 3.16 -1.38
C VAL A 211 -10.46 2.03 -0.36
N SER A 212 -9.86 2.31 0.79
CA SER A 212 -9.91 1.44 1.97
C SER A 212 -10.48 2.19 3.16
N GLY A 213 -11.32 1.53 3.95
CA GLY A 213 -11.92 2.09 5.16
C GLY A 213 -12.69 1.02 5.93
N ALA A 214 -13.68 1.39 6.71
CA ALA A 214 -14.49 0.45 7.48
C ALA A 214 -15.98 0.78 7.39
N LEU A 215 -16.82 -0.26 7.35
CA LEU A 215 -18.26 -0.10 7.58
C LEU A 215 -18.48 0.30 9.05
N SER A 216 -19.03 1.50 9.26
CA SER A 216 -19.27 2.07 10.60
C SER A 216 -20.08 1.14 11.51
N LEU A 217 -20.99 0.35 10.94
CA LEU A 217 -21.96 -0.47 11.66
C LEU A 217 -21.38 -1.77 12.25
N VAL A 218 -20.31 -2.33 11.65
CA VAL A 218 -19.79 -3.68 12.00
C VAL A 218 -18.27 -3.69 12.25
N SER A 219 -17.59 -2.54 12.19
CA SER A 219 -16.12 -2.49 12.21
C SER A 219 -15.51 -3.45 11.18
N TYR A 220 -16.18 -3.59 10.04
CA TYR A 220 -15.76 -4.48 8.96
C TYR A 220 -14.83 -3.69 8.05
N ASP A 221 -13.57 -4.11 7.96
CA ASP A 221 -12.59 -3.47 7.10
C ASP A 221 -12.90 -3.75 5.62
N VAL A 222 -12.95 -2.67 4.85
CA VAL A 222 -13.37 -2.63 3.46
C VAL A 222 -12.22 -2.20 2.56
N GLN A 223 -12.06 -2.91 1.45
CA GLN A 223 -11.19 -2.52 0.34
C GLN A 223 -11.98 -2.58 -0.97
N ILE A 224 -12.17 -1.43 -1.63
CA ILE A 224 -12.86 -1.35 -2.91
C ILE A 224 -11.86 -0.92 -3.98
N SER A 225 -11.49 -1.87 -4.84
CA SER A 225 -10.79 -1.59 -6.08
C SER A 225 -11.77 -1.24 -7.21
N PRO A 226 -11.32 -0.66 -8.34
CA PRO A 226 -12.16 -0.49 -9.53
C PRO A 226 -12.76 -1.82 -10.04
N LEU A 227 -12.07 -2.94 -9.85
CA LEU A 227 -12.59 -4.26 -10.20
C LEU A 227 -13.72 -4.69 -9.25
N ASN A 228 -13.57 -4.47 -7.94
CA ASN A 228 -14.61 -4.74 -6.96
C ASN A 228 -15.85 -3.86 -7.21
N ALA A 229 -15.65 -2.63 -7.69
CA ALA A 229 -16.73 -1.72 -8.06
C ALA A 229 -17.61 -2.27 -9.20
N ILE A 230 -17.00 -2.90 -10.22
CA ILE A 230 -17.75 -3.60 -11.29
C ILE A 230 -18.60 -4.74 -10.71
N TRP A 231 -18.05 -5.51 -9.77
CA TRP A 231 -18.78 -6.58 -9.09
C TRP A 231 -19.92 -6.05 -8.22
N LEU A 232 -19.75 -4.92 -7.52
CA LEU A 232 -20.82 -4.27 -6.75
C LEU A 232 -21.97 -3.81 -7.65
N ILE A 233 -21.68 -3.20 -8.80
CA ILE A 233 -22.71 -2.81 -9.78
C ILE A 233 -23.45 -4.05 -10.28
N THR A 234 -22.71 -5.12 -10.59
CA THR A 234 -23.29 -6.38 -11.08
C THR A 234 -24.20 -7.02 -10.03
N LEU A 235 -23.72 -7.16 -8.79
CA LEU A 235 -24.49 -7.69 -7.67
C LEU A 235 -25.72 -6.83 -7.36
N GLY A 236 -25.57 -5.50 -7.38
CA GLY A 236 -26.68 -4.57 -7.17
C GLY A 236 -27.73 -4.67 -8.28
N LEU A 237 -27.33 -4.73 -9.55
CA LEU A 237 -28.29 -4.84 -10.66
C LEU A 237 -29.03 -6.19 -10.66
N CYS A 238 -28.31 -7.31 -10.53
CA CYS A 238 -28.92 -8.63 -10.41
C CYS A 238 -29.82 -8.71 -9.16
N GLY A 239 -29.34 -8.18 -8.04
CA GLY A 239 -30.05 -8.13 -6.77
C GLY A 239 -31.37 -7.37 -6.84
N LEU A 240 -31.38 -6.23 -7.53
CA LEU A 240 -32.57 -5.42 -7.75
C LEU A 240 -33.67 -6.23 -8.45
N PHE A 241 -33.34 -6.90 -9.55
CA PHE A 241 -34.31 -7.70 -10.30
C PHE A 241 -34.81 -8.91 -9.51
N VAL A 242 -33.91 -9.62 -8.81
CA VAL A 242 -34.30 -10.74 -7.92
C VAL A 242 -35.27 -10.26 -6.83
N SER A 243 -34.99 -9.10 -6.22
CA SER A 243 -35.83 -8.54 -5.16
C SER A 243 -37.20 -8.13 -5.67
N LEU A 244 -37.29 -7.46 -6.83
CA LEU A 244 -38.55 -7.09 -7.46
C LEU A 244 -39.37 -8.33 -7.85
N TYR A 245 -38.74 -9.33 -8.43
CA TYR A 245 -39.38 -10.61 -8.76
C TYR A 245 -39.93 -11.30 -7.50
N ASN A 246 -39.19 -11.25 -6.39
CA ASN A 246 -39.59 -11.90 -5.14
C ASN A 246 -40.87 -11.31 -4.53
N ILE A 247 -41.18 -10.03 -4.78
CA ILE A 247 -42.43 -9.38 -4.33
C ILE A 247 -43.65 -10.12 -4.90
N ASP A 248 -43.62 -10.42 -6.20
CA ASP A 248 -44.72 -11.11 -6.88
C ASP A 248 -44.67 -12.63 -6.64
N TRP A 249 -43.46 -13.21 -6.55
CA TRP A 249 -43.26 -14.65 -6.36
C TRP A 249 -43.94 -15.18 -5.09
N HIS A 250 -43.92 -14.43 -3.98
CA HIS A 250 -44.55 -14.84 -2.72
C HIS A 250 -46.09 -14.88 -2.75
N ARG A 251 -46.73 -14.47 -3.84
CA ARG A 251 -48.18 -14.68 -4.04
C ARG A 251 -48.54 -16.13 -4.39
N HIS A 252 -47.59 -16.93 -4.87
CA HIS A 252 -47.84 -18.32 -5.26
C HIS A 252 -47.97 -19.25 -4.06
N ALA A 253 -49.01 -20.09 -4.01
CA ALA A 253 -49.32 -20.94 -2.86
C ALA A 253 -48.17 -21.87 -2.43
N GLN A 254 -47.42 -22.43 -3.37
CA GLN A 254 -46.39 -23.45 -3.11
C GLN A 254 -45.03 -22.90 -2.60
N VAL A 255 -44.86 -21.58 -2.55
CA VAL A 255 -43.58 -20.95 -2.17
C VAL A 255 -43.45 -20.85 -0.64
N LYS A 256 -42.25 -21.05 -0.08
CA LYS A 256 -41.96 -20.78 1.33
C LYS A 256 -41.43 -19.37 1.53
N CYS A 257 -41.63 -18.79 2.72
CA CYS A 257 -41.03 -17.51 3.08
C CYS A 257 -39.49 -17.65 3.00
N ASN A 258 -38.87 -16.92 2.07
CA ASN A 258 -37.42 -17.00 1.81
C ASN A 258 -36.70 -15.66 1.99
N GLY A 259 -37.40 -14.65 2.51
CA GLY A 259 -36.92 -13.27 2.59
C GLY A 259 -35.69 -13.09 3.47
N LEU A 260 -35.55 -13.90 4.52
CA LEU A 260 -34.35 -13.96 5.36
C LEU A 260 -33.14 -14.38 4.52
N GLN A 261 -33.27 -15.51 3.81
CA GLN A 261 -32.16 -16.13 3.09
C GLN A 261 -31.74 -15.30 1.88
N ILE A 262 -32.66 -14.70 1.13
CA ILE A 262 -32.32 -13.85 -0.02
C ILE A 262 -31.54 -12.62 0.44
N ASN A 263 -32.05 -11.87 1.42
CA ASN A 263 -31.39 -10.64 1.85
C ASN A 263 -30.06 -10.92 2.58
N MET A 264 -29.98 -12.01 3.36
CA MET A 264 -28.71 -12.42 3.97
C MET A 264 -27.68 -12.86 2.92
N LEU A 265 -28.10 -13.56 1.87
CA LEU A 265 -27.25 -13.91 0.73
C LEU A 265 -26.69 -12.65 0.06
N MET A 266 -27.53 -11.64 -0.17
CA MET A 266 -27.13 -10.39 -0.80
C MET A 266 -26.15 -9.59 0.07
N ALA A 267 -26.45 -9.46 1.37
CA ALA A 267 -25.54 -8.83 2.32
C ALA A 267 -24.18 -9.53 2.34
N ALA A 268 -24.17 -10.86 2.43
CA ALA A 268 -22.94 -11.65 2.44
C ALA A 268 -22.15 -11.53 1.12
N ALA A 269 -22.83 -11.49 -0.03
CA ALA A 269 -22.20 -11.28 -1.33
C ALA A 269 -21.51 -9.92 -1.43
N VAL A 270 -22.19 -8.86 -0.98
CA VAL A 270 -21.60 -7.52 -0.94
C VAL A 270 -20.40 -7.49 0.00
N CYS A 271 -20.53 -8.03 1.21
CA CYS A 271 -19.42 -8.09 2.18
C CYS A 271 -18.22 -8.91 1.66
N ALA A 272 -18.45 -10.00 0.94
CA ALA A 272 -17.40 -10.80 0.33
C ALA A 272 -16.60 -9.99 -0.70
N VAL A 273 -17.27 -9.28 -1.62
CA VAL A 273 -16.61 -8.49 -2.68
C VAL A 273 -15.74 -7.37 -2.13
N ILE A 274 -16.11 -6.81 -0.98
CA ILE A 274 -15.43 -5.65 -0.38
C ILE A 274 -14.46 -6.03 0.74
N ALA A 275 -14.26 -7.31 1.03
CA ALA A 275 -13.41 -7.79 2.11
C ALA A 275 -11.96 -7.32 1.93
N SER A 276 -11.37 -6.67 2.94
CA SER A 276 -9.93 -6.33 2.97
C SER A 276 -9.04 -7.51 3.42
N ASN A 277 -9.64 -8.56 3.97
CA ASN A 277 -8.96 -9.70 4.56
C ASN A 277 -9.48 -11.00 3.94
N LEU A 278 -8.56 -11.86 3.49
CA LEU A 278 -8.88 -13.13 2.85
C LEU A 278 -9.71 -14.06 3.76
N GLY A 279 -9.47 -14.02 5.08
CA GLY A 279 -10.27 -14.75 6.06
C GLY A 279 -11.73 -14.26 6.10
N MET A 280 -11.96 -12.95 6.07
CA MET A 280 -13.32 -12.39 6.03
C MET A 280 -14.04 -12.73 4.72
N PHE A 281 -13.31 -12.72 3.59
CA PHE A 281 -13.84 -13.21 2.31
C PHE A 281 -14.35 -14.66 2.43
N VAL A 282 -13.55 -15.56 3.04
CA VAL A 282 -13.95 -16.95 3.25
C VAL A 282 -15.18 -17.07 4.14
N VAL A 283 -15.23 -16.33 5.25
CA VAL A 283 -16.39 -16.33 6.15
C VAL A 283 -17.66 -15.89 5.41
N MET A 284 -17.59 -14.83 4.61
CA MET A 284 -18.75 -14.34 3.85
C MET A 284 -19.15 -15.30 2.73
N ALA A 285 -18.18 -15.92 2.04
CA ALA A 285 -18.46 -16.97 1.05
C ALA A 285 -19.18 -18.18 1.67
N GLU A 286 -18.84 -18.55 2.90
CA GLU A 286 -19.53 -19.60 3.64
C GLU A 286 -20.97 -19.21 4.03
N VAL A 287 -21.18 -17.98 4.47
CA VAL A 287 -22.52 -17.45 4.74
C VAL A 287 -23.37 -17.47 3.47
N MET A 288 -22.81 -17.08 2.32
CA MET A 288 -23.49 -17.16 1.02
C MET A 288 -23.87 -18.62 0.67
N ALA A 289 -22.94 -19.55 0.82
CA ALA A 289 -23.18 -20.96 0.53
C ALA A 289 -24.30 -21.55 1.40
N LEU A 290 -24.32 -21.23 2.70
CA LEU A 290 -25.40 -21.63 3.61
C LEU A 290 -26.76 -21.06 3.18
N CYS A 291 -26.82 -19.77 2.82
CA CYS A 291 -28.06 -19.15 2.35
C CYS A 291 -28.57 -19.82 1.06
N ALA A 292 -27.68 -20.09 0.09
CA ALA A 292 -28.03 -20.70 -1.18
C ALA A 292 -28.62 -22.13 -1.02
N VAL A 293 -28.14 -22.91 -0.06
CA VAL A 293 -28.69 -24.25 0.23
C VAL A 293 -30.12 -24.18 0.72
N PHE A 294 -30.43 -23.25 1.62
CA PHE A 294 -31.78 -23.11 2.14
C PHE A 294 -32.76 -22.53 1.11
N LEU A 295 -32.25 -21.82 0.09
CA LEU A 295 -33.05 -21.33 -1.04
C LEU A 295 -33.35 -22.43 -2.06
N THR A 296 -32.39 -23.33 -2.31
CA THR A 296 -32.59 -24.47 -3.21
C THR A 296 -33.35 -25.57 -2.48
N SER A 297 -34.68 -25.59 -2.64
CA SER A 297 -35.52 -26.68 -2.10
C SER A 297 -34.96 -28.05 -2.48
N ASN A 298 -35.19 -29.07 -1.64
CA ASN A 298 -34.60 -30.43 -1.65
C ASN A 298 -34.59 -31.12 -3.05
N SER A 299 -33.70 -30.66 -3.92
CA SER A 299 -33.39 -31.24 -5.21
C SER A 299 -32.03 -31.92 -5.12
N LYS A 300 -31.84 -33.00 -5.89
CA LYS A 300 -30.52 -33.64 -6.02
C LYS A 300 -29.45 -32.63 -6.47
N GLU A 301 -29.86 -31.65 -7.28
CA GLU A 301 -29.02 -30.56 -7.78
C GLU A 301 -28.57 -29.62 -6.65
N GLY A 302 -29.46 -29.19 -5.75
CA GLY A 302 -29.08 -28.31 -4.64
C GLY A 302 -28.02 -28.92 -3.72
N LYS A 303 -28.09 -30.24 -3.49
CA LYS A 303 -27.06 -30.98 -2.73
C LYS A 303 -25.71 -31.00 -3.45
N LEU A 304 -25.70 -31.15 -4.78
CA LEU A 304 -24.48 -31.11 -5.58
C LEU A 304 -23.83 -29.72 -5.55
N TRP A 305 -24.62 -28.65 -5.74
CA TRP A 305 -24.13 -27.27 -5.66
C TRP A 305 -23.59 -26.93 -4.28
N PHE A 306 -24.22 -27.43 -3.21
CA PHE A 306 -23.68 -27.28 -1.86
C PHE A 306 -22.34 -27.98 -1.66
N ALA A 307 -22.23 -29.23 -2.12
CA ALA A 307 -20.99 -29.99 -2.00
C ALA A 307 -19.84 -29.31 -2.78
N LEU A 308 -20.12 -28.82 -3.99
CA LEU A 308 -19.17 -28.03 -4.77
C LEU A 308 -18.78 -26.72 -4.07
N GLY A 309 -19.75 -26.02 -3.48
CA GLY A 309 -19.50 -24.82 -2.68
C GLY A 309 -18.56 -25.08 -1.50
N ARG A 310 -18.78 -26.18 -0.76
CA ARG A 310 -17.92 -26.60 0.36
C ARG A 310 -16.52 -27.03 -0.06
N LEU A 311 -16.38 -27.70 -1.21
CA LEU A 311 -15.06 -27.98 -1.77
C LEU A 311 -14.33 -26.68 -2.13
N GLY A 312 -15.03 -25.71 -2.71
CA GLY A 312 -14.48 -24.39 -3.00
C GLY A 312 -14.01 -23.64 -1.75
N THR A 313 -14.83 -23.60 -0.69
CA THR A 313 -14.46 -22.93 0.56
C THR A 313 -13.32 -23.66 1.28
N LEU A 314 -13.28 -25.00 1.27
CA LEU A 314 -12.14 -25.76 1.80
C LEU A 314 -10.83 -25.42 1.07
N LEU A 315 -10.87 -25.32 -0.27
CA LEU A 315 -9.70 -24.90 -1.05
C LEU A 315 -9.26 -23.48 -0.69
N LEU A 316 -10.20 -22.56 -0.48
CA LEU A 316 -9.89 -21.20 -0.03
C LEU A 316 -9.28 -21.18 1.38
N VAL A 317 -9.79 -21.99 2.32
CA VAL A 317 -9.21 -22.12 3.67
C VAL A 317 -7.77 -22.66 3.60
N ILE A 318 -7.52 -23.67 2.77
CA ILE A 318 -6.18 -24.21 2.55
C ILE A 318 -5.27 -23.13 1.95
N ALA A 319 -5.74 -22.37 0.97
CA ALA A 319 -4.99 -21.25 0.40
C ALA A 319 -4.68 -20.16 1.44
N CYS A 320 -5.64 -19.78 2.29
CA CYS A 320 -5.43 -18.87 3.42
C CYS A 320 -4.33 -19.40 4.34
N TRP A 321 -4.38 -20.69 4.69
CA TRP A 321 -3.40 -21.29 5.59
C TRP A 321 -1.99 -21.26 5.00
N LEU A 322 -1.83 -21.61 3.72
CA LEU A 322 -0.54 -21.56 3.01
C LEU A 322 -0.01 -20.13 2.91
N LEU A 323 -0.86 -19.14 2.61
CA LEU A 323 -0.49 -17.73 2.56
C LEU A 323 -0.08 -17.21 3.94
N TRP A 324 -0.80 -17.60 4.99
CA TRP A 324 -0.44 -17.24 6.36
C TRP A 324 0.90 -17.86 6.77
N GLN A 325 1.17 -19.13 6.43
CA GLN A 325 2.46 -19.75 6.73
C GLN A 325 3.64 -19.05 6.04
N ARG A 326 3.46 -18.60 4.80
CA ARG A 326 4.52 -17.95 4.02
C ARG A 326 4.72 -16.49 4.40
N TYR A 327 3.62 -15.74 4.49
CA TYR A 327 3.68 -14.29 4.64
C TYR A 327 3.34 -13.81 6.03
N GLY A 328 2.67 -14.59 6.89
CA GLY A 328 2.28 -14.19 8.25
C GLY A 328 1.18 -13.13 8.32
N THR A 329 0.33 -13.02 7.29
CA THR A 329 -0.83 -12.11 7.25
C THR A 329 -1.86 -12.60 6.24
N LEU A 330 -3.12 -12.24 6.43
CA LEU A 330 -4.24 -12.44 5.48
C LEU A 330 -4.85 -11.11 5.02
N ASP A 331 -4.32 -10.00 5.48
CA ASP A 331 -4.68 -8.66 4.99
C ASP A 331 -4.16 -8.50 3.56
N LEU A 332 -5.05 -8.21 2.62
CA LEU A 332 -4.73 -8.16 1.19
C LEU A 332 -3.69 -7.09 0.86
N ARG A 333 -3.70 -5.97 1.58
CA ARG A 333 -2.75 -4.87 1.37
C ARG A 333 -1.36 -5.23 1.91
N LEU A 334 -1.30 -5.84 3.09
CA LEU A 334 -0.04 -6.33 3.65
C LEU A 334 0.54 -7.49 2.83
N LEU A 335 -0.32 -8.36 2.29
CA LEU A 335 0.06 -9.45 1.39
C LEU A 335 0.72 -8.90 0.12
N ASP A 336 0.09 -7.92 -0.55
CA ASP A 336 0.67 -7.29 -1.76
C ASP A 336 2.07 -6.70 -1.48
N MET A 337 2.22 -5.96 -0.39
CA MET A 337 3.52 -5.40 0.00
C MET A 337 4.56 -6.49 0.31
N ARG A 338 4.19 -7.58 0.99
CA ARG A 338 5.11 -8.69 1.30
C ARG A 338 5.47 -9.52 0.07
N MET A 339 4.54 -9.71 -0.87
CA MET A 339 4.79 -10.41 -2.14
C MET A 339 5.76 -9.64 -3.03
N GLN A 340 5.74 -8.30 -2.99
CA GLN A 340 6.72 -7.47 -3.71
C GLN A 340 8.13 -7.57 -3.11
N GLN A 341 8.24 -7.79 -1.80
CA GLN A 341 9.53 -7.93 -1.10
C GLN A 341 10.11 -9.34 -1.18
N LEU A 342 9.25 -10.36 -1.21
CA LEU A 342 9.59 -11.79 -1.25
C LEU A 342 8.84 -12.44 -2.42
N PRO A 343 9.32 -12.25 -3.67
CA PRO A 343 8.68 -12.88 -4.83
C PRO A 343 8.69 -14.42 -4.71
N LEU A 344 7.76 -15.05 -5.45
CA LEU A 344 7.49 -16.49 -5.40
C LEU A 344 8.73 -17.35 -5.60
#